data_AF-A0AAJ6NH63-F1
#
_entry.id   AF-A0AAJ6NH63-F1
#
_cell.length_a   1.000
_cell.length_b   1.000
_cell.length_c   1.000
_cell.angle_alpha   90.00
_cell.angle_beta   90.00
_cell.angle_gamma   90.00
#
_symmetry.space_group_name_H-M   'P 1'
#
loop_
_entity.id
_entity.type
_entity.pdbx_description
1 polymer ?
#
loop_
_entity_poly.entity_id
_entity_poly.type
_entity_poly.pdbx_seq_one_letter_code
_entity_poly.pdbx_strand_id
1 'polypeptide(L)'
;MEDMNCNSDIKHWAQALMREDPIPNVLFLPPQPLEPEIFPPEVVPATLANLFHFLIRNEDGQCETTLAPVIQSLFSHYPDAQQKLVQRILQSRSGMMLKPIASQLVSISQLLDQQTHEWLIQQTLSLMFYRQWSDEQVHEVLNHLSQALNIDSAQMQAIIAGLKGIRGSDNTDKDQSNERI
;
A
#
# COMPACT_ATOMS: atom_id res chain seq x y z
N MET A 1 -0.19 -11.22 -28.25
CA MET A 1 1.16 -10.69 -27.95
C MET A 1 0.96 -9.21 -27.70
N GLU A 2 0.47 -8.90 -26.51
CA GLU A 2 0.16 -7.54 -26.03
C GLU A 2 0.74 -7.45 -24.62
N ASP A 3 2.06 -7.60 -24.55
CA ASP A 3 2.85 -7.25 -23.37
C ASP A 3 3.50 -5.89 -23.65
N MET A 4 3.66 -5.09 -22.60
CA MET A 4 4.47 -3.86 -22.54
C MET A 4 3.80 -2.50 -22.85
N ASN A 5 2.58 -2.25 -22.38
CA ASN A 5 2.12 -0.85 -22.22
C ASN A 5 1.71 -0.47 -20.77
N CYS A 6 1.70 -1.43 -19.84
CA CYS A 6 1.39 -1.14 -18.43
C CYS A 6 2.55 -0.46 -17.68
N ASN A 7 3.79 -0.64 -18.14
CA ASN A 7 4.97 -0.22 -17.38
C ASN A 7 5.28 1.29 -17.50
N SER A 8 5.03 1.88 -18.68
CA SER A 8 5.12 3.34 -18.87
C SER A 8 4.11 4.09 -18.00
N ASP A 9 2.93 3.53 -17.87
CA ASP A 9 1.77 4.15 -17.22
C ASP A 9 1.85 4.12 -15.69
N ILE A 10 2.56 3.14 -15.13
CA ILE A 10 2.87 3.05 -13.69
C ILE A 10 3.98 4.06 -13.35
N LYS A 11 5.03 4.14 -14.18
CA LYS A 11 6.16 5.06 -13.97
C LYS A 11 5.77 6.53 -14.06
N HIS A 12 4.92 6.91 -15.02
CA HIS A 12 4.42 8.29 -15.14
C HIS A 12 3.57 8.72 -13.95
N TRP A 13 2.77 7.82 -13.38
CA TRP A 13 1.96 8.13 -12.20
C TRP A 13 2.82 8.22 -10.92
N ALA A 14 3.86 7.39 -10.78
CA ALA A 14 4.77 7.45 -9.63
C ALA A 14 5.53 8.79 -9.56
N GLN A 15 5.90 9.33 -10.72
CA GLN A 15 6.51 10.67 -10.81
C GLN A 15 5.55 11.79 -10.41
N ALA A 16 4.24 11.62 -10.63
CA ALA A 16 3.23 12.57 -10.20
C ALA A 16 3.13 12.62 -8.67
N LEU A 17 3.17 11.47 -7.97
CA LEU A 17 3.13 11.40 -6.51
C LEU A 17 4.25 12.20 -5.81
N MET A 18 5.40 12.37 -6.46
CA MET A 18 6.57 13.06 -5.89
C MET A 18 6.53 14.59 -6.05
N ARG A 19 5.54 15.14 -6.77
CA ARG A 19 5.39 16.59 -6.95
C ARG A 19 4.13 17.11 -6.26
N GLU A 20 4.34 18.13 -5.43
CA GLU A 20 3.43 19.18 -4.90
C GLU A 20 3.08 19.16 -3.39
N ASP A 21 3.87 19.96 -2.63
CA ASP A 21 3.70 20.83 -1.41
C ASP A 21 2.95 20.41 -0.10
N PRO A 22 3.18 21.05 1.09
CA PRO A 22 4.28 21.89 1.58
C PRO A 22 5.00 21.31 2.84
N ILE A 23 4.75 20.05 3.21
CA ILE A 23 5.62 19.30 4.13
C ILE A 23 6.34 18.25 3.30
N PRO A 24 7.59 18.49 2.86
CA PRO A 24 8.28 17.52 2.04
C PRO A 24 8.46 16.23 2.84
N ASN A 25 8.05 15.09 2.26
CA ASN A 25 8.45 13.73 2.64
C ASN A 25 7.61 12.94 3.67
N VAL A 26 6.41 13.37 4.08
CA VAL A 26 5.56 12.50 4.94
C VAL A 26 4.51 11.78 4.10
N LEU A 27 4.68 10.46 3.93
CA LEU A 27 3.70 9.60 3.29
C LEU A 27 2.46 9.47 4.19
N PHE A 28 1.30 9.91 3.72
CA PHE A 28 0.03 9.69 4.39
C PHE A 28 -0.70 8.52 3.74
N LEU A 29 -1.06 7.52 4.55
CA LEU A 29 -1.76 6.33 4.11
C LEU A 29 -3.05 6.17 4.92
N PRO A 30 -4.21 5.91 4.30
CA PRO A 30 -5.46 5.72 5.01
C PRO A 30 -5.41 4.43 5.85
N PRO A 31 -5.96 4.45 7.09
CA PRO A 31 -6.05 3.25 7.91
C PRO A 31 -6.88 2.16 7.22
N GLN A 32 -6.69 0.91 7.65
CA GLN A 32 -7.50 -0.18 7.13
C GLN A 32 -8.98 0.11 7.40
N PRO A 33 -9.84 0.03 6.37
CA PRO A 33 -11.27 0.06 6.58
C PRO A 33 -11.68 -1.20 7.34
N LEU A 34 -12.22 -1.01 8.55
CA LEU A 34 -12.79 -2.08 9.36
C LEU A 34 -14.20 -1.69 9.75
N GLU A 35 -15.11 -2.66 9.74
CA GLU A 35 -16.42 -2.48 10.35
C GLU A 35 -16.26 -2.37 11.87
N PRO A 36 -16.90 -1.38 12.51
CA PRO A 36 -16.93 -1.32 13.96
C PRO A 36 -17.51 -2.63 14.51
N GLU A 37 -16.82 -3.25 15.48
CA GLU A 37 -17.23 -4.47 16.20
C GLU A 37 -16.86 -5.82 15.55
N ILE A 38 -16.42 -5.86 14.28
CA ILE A 38 -15.92 -7.09 13.64
C ILE A 38 -14.40 -6.96 13.45
N PHE A 39 -13.65 -7.52 14.40
CA PHE A 39 -12.19 -7.53 14.33
C PHE A 39 -11.67 -8.86 13.82
N PRO A 40 -10.70 -8.84 12.88
CA PRO A 40 -10.10 -10.06 12.41
C PRO A 40 -9.24 -10.72 13.52
N PRO A 41 -9.02 -12.04 13.44
CA PRO A 41 -8.14 -12.73 14.39
C PRO A 41 -6.70 -12.19 14.31
N GLU A 42 -5.92 -12.30 15.39
CA GLU A 42 -4.57 -11.72 15.51
C GLU A 42 -3.60 -12.11 14.38
N VAL A 43 -3.82 -13.26 13.74
CA VAL A 43 -3.05 -13.72 12.58
C VAL A 43 -3.12 -12.75 11.40
N VAL A 44 -4.24 -12.02 11.24
CA VAL A 44 -4.42 -11.04 10.18
C VAL A 44 -3.49 -9.83 10.37
N PRO A 45 -3.60 -9.02 11.44
CA PRO A 45 -2.71 -7.88 11.64
C PRO A 45 -1.25 -8.29 11.75
N ALA A 46 -0.95 -9.49 12.27
CA ALA A 46 0.42 -10.00 12.30
C ALA A 46 0.98 -10.24 10.87
N THR A 47 0.19 -10.89 10.00
CA THR A 47 0.59 -11.16 8.61
C THR A 47 0.74 -9.86 7.82
N LEU A 48 -0.21 -8.94 7.97
CA LEU A 48 -0.15 -7.63 7.31
C LEU A 48 1.05 -6.81 7.81
N ALA A 49 1.32 -6.81 9.13
CA ALA A 49 2.50 -6.14 9.68
C ALA A 49 3.81 -6.75 9.18
N ASN A 50 3.90 -8.07 8.99
CA ASN A 50 5.07 -8.71 8.39
C ASN A 50 5.26 -8.29 6.92
N LEU A 51 4.18 -8.16 6.16
CA LEU A 51 4.24 -7.63 4.79
C LEU A 51 4.76 -6.19 4.80
N PHE A 52 4.17 -5.32 5.61
CA PHE A 52 4.62 -3.92 5.68
C PHE A 52 6.06 -3.81 6.19
N HIS A 53 6.47 -4.64 7.17
CA HIS A 53 7.85 -4.73 7.61
C HIS A 53 8.79 -5.06 6.44
N PHE A 54 8.47 -6.09 5.65
CA PHE A 54 9.22 -6.42 4.43
C PHE A 54 9.31 -5.22 3.47
N LEU A 55 8.21 -4.51 3.27
CA LEU A 55 8.14 -3.36 2.37
C LEU A 55 8.94 -2.14 2.84
N ILE A 56 9.15 -1.95 4.15
CA ILE A 56 9.78 -0.73 4.70
C ILE A 56 11.12 -0.95 5.39
N ARG A 57 11.61 -2.19 5.46
CA ARG A 57 12.90 -2.46 6.12
C ARG A 57 14.10 -2.06 5.27
N ASN A 58 15.19 -1.74 5.95
CA ASN A 58 16.52 -1.57 5.36
C ASN A 58 17.24 -2.93 5.19
N GLU A 59 18.48 -2.90 4.70
CA GLU A 59 19.32 -4.08 4.49
C GLU A 59 19.62 -4.85 5.78
N ASP A 60 19.66 -4.15 6.92
CA ASP A 60 19.79 -4.77 8.22
C ASP A 60 18.51 -5.51 8.67
N GLY A 61 17.39 -5.35 7.97
CA GLY A 61 16.11 -5.93 8.34
C GLY A 61 15.40 -5.17 9.47
N GLN A 62 15.72 -3.90 9.67
CA GLN A 62 15.02 -3.00 10.57
C GLN A 62 14.09 -2.08 9.77
N CYS A 63 12.86 -1.86 10.26
CA CYS A 63 11.95 -0.88 9.64
C CYS A 63 12.57 0.53 9.65
N GLU A 64 12.40 1.27 8.55
CA GLU A 64 12.75 2.68 8.50
C GLU A 64 11.99 3.47 9.58
N THR A 65 12.72 4.27 10.36
CA THR A 65 12.17 4.99 11.52
C THR A 65 11.11 6.02 11.14
N THR A 66 11.17 6.55 9.91
CA THR A 66 10.19 7.49 9.35
C THR A 66 8.90 6.80 8.92
N LEU A 67 8.97 5.56 8.44
CA LEU A 67 7.82 4.82 7.92
C LEU A 67 7.13 3.96 8.98
N ALA A 68 7.85 3.47 10.00
CA ALA A 68 7.25 2.63 11.03
C ALA A 68 6.03 3.28 11.73
N PRO A 69 6.04 4.59 12.09
CA PRO A 69 4.84 5.25 12.63
C PRO A 69 3.69 5.35 11.62
N VAL A 70 4.00 5.53 10.33
CA VAL A 70 2.99 5.55 9.25
C VAL A 70 2.31 4.18 9.14
N ILE A 71 3.11 3.10 9.13
CA ILE A 71 2.56 1.74 9.11
C ILE A 71 1.76 1.44 10.38
N GLN A 72 2.23 1.88 11.56
CA GLN A 72 1.47 1.70 12.79
C GLN A 72 0.08 2.35 12.70
N SER A 73 -0.02 3.52 12.06
CA SER A 73 -1.29 4.23 11.90
C SER A 73 -2.29 3.49 11.01
N LEU A 74 -1.83 2.60 10.13
CA LEU A 74 -2.68 1.75 9.30
C LEU A 74 -3.62 0.85 10.14
N PHE A 75 -3.20 0.55 11.37
CA PHE A 75 -3.89 -0.35 12.28
C PHE A 75 -4.60 0.42 13.42
N SER A 76 -4.80 1.74 13.30
CA SER A 76 -5.37 2.55 14.39
C SER A 76 -6.76 2.13 14.85
N HIS A 77 -7.53 1.46 13.98
CA HIS A 77 -8.88 0.96 14.29
C HIS A 77 -8.89 -0.44 14.92
N TYR A 78 -7.74 -1.10 15.00
CA TYR A 78 -7.64 -2.43 15.63
C TYR A 78 -7.73 -2.33 17.17
N PRO A 79 -8.10 -3.40 17.89
CA PRO A 79 -8.01 -3.45 19.34
C PRO A 79 -6.57 -3.24 19.83
N ASP A 80 -6.40 -2.65 21.02
CA ASP A 80 -5.11 -2.32 21.64
C ASP A 80 -4.09 -3.47 21.64
N ALA A 81 -4.55 -4.70 21.90
CA ALA A 81 -3.67 -5.87 21.91
C ALA A 81 -3.06 -6.14 20.53
N GLN A 82 -3.85 -6.01 19.47
CA GLN A 82 -3.42 -6.18 18.08
C GLN A 82 -2.55 -5.01 17.63
N GLN A 83 -2.86 -3.77 18.04
CA GLN A 83 -1.97 -2.62 17.78
C GLN A 83 -0.60 -2.80 18.43
N LYS A 84 -0.52 -3.30 19.67
CA LYS A 84 0.74 -3.62 20.36
C LYS A 84 1.50 -4.75 19.68
N LEU A 85 0.80 -5.74 19.14
CA LEU A 85 1.40 -6.82 18.36
C LEU A 85 2.06 -6.26 17.09
N VAL A 86 1.34 -5.44 16.32
CA VAL A 86 1.87 -4.74 15.14
C VAL A 86 3.11 -3.93 15.51
N GLN A 87 3.02 -3.12 16.58
CA GLN A 87 4.14 -2.30 17.04
C GLN A 87 5.39 -3.14 17.34
N ARG A 88 5.23 -4.27 18.03
CA ARG A 88 6.36 -5.18 18.33
C ARG A 88 6.96 -5.77 17.06
N ILE A 89 6.14 -6.14 16.07
CA ILE A 89 6.61 -6.64 14.78
C ILE A 89 7.44 -5.57 14.08
N LEU A 90 6.93 -4.33 13.98
CA LEU A 90 7.63 -3.23 13.31
C LEU A 90 8.95 -2.84 14.00
N GLN A 91 9.02 -2.98 15.32
CA GLN A 91 10.24 -2.73 16.12
C GLN A 91 11.26 -3.87 16.06
N SER A 92 10.86 -5.05 15.58
CA SER A 92 11.73 -6.22 15.50
C SER A 92 12.67 -6.15 14.29
N ARG A 93 13.85 -6.76 14.42
CA ARG A 93 14.72 -7.05 13.27
C ARG A 93 14.23 -8.35 12.61
N SER A 94 13.88 -8.30 11.34
CA SER A 94 13.39 -9.46 10.59
C SER A 94 13.97 -9.51 9.18
N GLY A 95 14.44 -10.71 8.81
CA GLY A 95 14.88 -11.04 7.45
C GLY A 95 13.85 -11.87 6.67
N MET A 96 12.59 -11.93 7.13
CA MET A 96 11.56 -12.73 6.49
C MET A 96 11.36 -12.32 5.03
N MET A 97 11.49 -13.25 4.09
CA MET A 97 11.33 -12.96 2.66
C MET A 97 9.86 -12.90 2.26
N LEU A 98 9.57 -12.33 1.08
CA LEU A 98 8.22 -12.19 0.56
C LEU A 98 7.48 -13.54 0.42
N LYS A 99 8.15 -14.59 -0.05
CA LYS A 99 7.51 -15.89 -0.31
C LYS A 99 6.80 -16.50 0.91
N PRO A 100 7.44 -16.60 2.10
CA PRO A 100 6.76 -16.99 3.33
C PRO A 100 5.55 -16.10 3.68
N ILE A 101 5.69 -14.78 3.54
CA ILE A 101 4.63 -13.81 3.83
C ILE A 101 3.44 -14.02 2.87
N ALA A 102 3.71 -14.21 1.58
CA ALA A 102 2.70 -14.50 0.57
C ALA A 102 1.93 -15.80 0.89
N SER A 103 2.62 -16.84 1.36
CA SER A 103 1.96 -18.08 1.81
C SER A 103 1.06 -17.87 3.03
N GLN A 104 1.47 -17.00 3.97
CA GLN A 104 0.61 -16.60 5.09
C GLN A 104 -0.59 -15.80 4.60
N LEU A 105 -0.39 -14.90 3.64
CA LEU A 105 -1.44 -14.08 3.04
C LEU A 105 -2.49 -14.95 2.33
N VAL A 106 -2.08 -15.98 1.59
CA VAL A 106 -2.99 -16.99 1.01
C VAL A 106 -3.83 -17.66 2.10
N SER A 107 -3.23 -17.96 3.25
CA SER A 107 -3.91 -18.66 4.34
C SER A 107 -4.95 -17.78 5.06
N ILE A 108 -4.79 -16.45 5.01
CA ILE A 108 -5.73 -15.50 5.63
C ILE A 108 -6.63 -14.80 4.61
N SER A 109 -6.46 -15.02 3.31
CA SER A 109 -7.15 -14.23 2.27
C SER A 109 -8.68 -14.30 2.37
N GLN A 110 -9.21 -15.44 2.81
CA GLN A 110 -10.65 -15.66 3.05
C GLN A 110 -11.18 -14.89 4.26
N LEU A 111 -10.31 -14.41 5.15
CA LEU A 111 -10.66 -13.58 6.29
C LEU A 111 -10.64 -12.08 5.95
N LEU A 112 -10.20 -11.74 4.74
CA LEU A 112 -10.11 -10.37 4.26
C LEU A 112 -11.22 -10.16 3.25
N ASP A 113 -11.99 -9.09 3.41
CA ASP A 113 -12.97 -8.68 2.41
C ASP A 113 -12.30 -8.06 1.19
N GLN A 114 -13.08 -7.91 0.11
CA GLN A 114 -12.60 -7.33 -1.14
C GLN A 114 -12.04 -5.91 -0.94
N GLN A 115 -12.65 -5.13 -0.04
CA GLN A 115 -12.18 -3.78 0.26
C GLN A 115 -10.77 -3.80 0.87
N THR A 116 -10.49 -4.74 1.76
CA THR A 116 -9.16 -4.95 2.35
C THR A 116 -8.15 -5.42 1.31
N HIS A 117 -8.55 -6.26 0.35
CA HIS A 117 -7.67 -6.69 -0.74
C HIS A 117 -7.20 -5.49 -1.57
N GLU A 118 -8.13 -4.65 -2.00
CA GLU A 118 -7.83 -3.42 -2.75
C GLU A 118 -6.97 -2.46 -1.94
N TRP A 119 -7.35 -2.22 -0.68
CA TRP A 119 -6.60 -1.39 0.24
C TRP A 119 -5.15 -1.87 0.39
N LEU A 120 -4.93 -3.19 0.50
CA LEU A 120 -3.59 -3.76 0.66
C LEU A 120 -2.72 -3.53 -0.57
N ILE A 121 -3.27 -3.69 -1.78
CA ILE A 121 -2.58 -3.36 -3.03
C ILE A 121 -2.22 -1.87 -3.06
N GLN A 122 -3.16 -0.99 -2.72
CA GLN A 122 -2.95 0.45 -2.72
C GLN A 122 -1.83 0.88 -1.76
N GLN A 123 -1.84 0.37 -0.52
CA GLN A 123 -0.79 0.70 0.45
C GLN A 123 0.57 0.16 0.02
N THR A 124 0.61 -1.07 -0.50
CA THR A 124 1.85 -1.69 -1.00
C THR A 124 2.45 -0.87 -2.13
N LEU A 125 1.64 -0.49 -3.12
CA LEU A 125 2.04 0.38 -4.21
C LEU A 125 2.60 1.70 -3.66
N SER A 126 1.82 2.46 -2.88
CA SER A 126 2.26 3.74 -2.31
C SER A 126 3.61 3.66 -1.59
N LEU A 127 3.86 2.59 -0.82
CA LEU A 127 5.13 2.37 -0.13
C LEU A 127 6.28 2.08 -1.08
N MET A 128 6.09 1.16 -2.05
CA MET A 128 7.14 0.84 -3.04
C MET A 128 7.53 2.05 -3.86
N PHE A 129 6.58 2.92 -4.22
CA PHE A 129 6.87 4.15 -4.95
C PHE A 129 7.55 5.20 -4.10
N TYR A 130 7.10 5.42 -2.86
CA TYR A 130 7.78 6.31 -1.93
C TYR A 130 9.25 5.89 -1.73
N ARG A 131 9.49 4.58 -1.64
CA ARG A 131 10.83 3.99 -1.51
C ARG A 131 11.58 3.82 -2.84
N GLN A 132 11.00 4.24 -3.96
CA GLN A 132 11.60 4.18 -5.29
C GLN A 132 12.09 2.78 -5.68
N TRP A 133 11.29 1.75 -5.40
CA TRP A 133 11.58 0.37 -5.81
C TRP A 133 11.67 0.25 -7.34
N SER A 134 12.50 -0.69 -7.82
CA SER A 134 12.62 -0.94 -9.26
C SER A 134 11.37 -1.60 -9.84
N ASP A 135 11.17 -1.47 -11.15
CA ASP A 135 10.06 -2.09 -11.87
C ASP A 135 10.01 -3.61 -11.63
N GLU A 136 11.17 -4.27 -11.58
CA GLU A 136 11.27 -5.71 -11.30
C GLU A 136 10.81 -6.05 -9.88
N GLN A 137 11.21 -5.26 -8.88
CA GLN A 137 10.80 -5.48 -7.49
C GLN A 137 9.29 -5.26 -7.33
N VAL A 138 8.75 -4.21 -7.94
CA VAL A 138 7.32 -3.92 -7.96
C VAL A 138 6.55 -5.08 -8.60
N HIS A 139 7.00 -5.54 -9.77
CA HIS A 139 6.37 -6.66 -10.47
C HIS A 139 6.38 -7.95 -9.63
N GLU A 140 7.50 -8.28 -8.99
CA GLU A 140 7.62 -9.46 -8.13
C GLU A 140 6.62 -9.40 -6.96
N VAL A 141 6.53 -8.27 -6.26
CA VAL A 141 5.59 -8.10 -5.14
C VAL A 141 4.16 -8.21 -5.62
N LEU A 142 3.78 -7.49 -6.68
CA LEU A 142 2.42 -7.50 -7.19
C LEU A 142 2.00 -8.88 -7.70
N ASN A 143 2.92 -9.66 -8.29
CA ASN A 143 2.63 -11.02 -8.71
C ASN A 143 2.33 -11.94 -7.52
N HIS A 144 3.05 -11.81 -6.40
CA HIS A 144 2.74 -12.58 -5.20
C HIS A 144 1.42 -12.14 -4.55
N LEU A 145 1.16 -10.83 -4.50
CA LEU A 145 -0.07 -10.31 -3.92
C LEU A 145 -1.30 -10.65 -4.78
N SER A 146 -1.20 -10.56 -6.10
CA SER A 146 -2.30 -10.91 -7.00
C SER A 146 -2.70 -12.38 -6.86
N GLN A 147 -1.72 -13.27 -6.77
CA GLN A 147 -1.95 -14.69 -6.51
C GLN A 147 -2.54 -14.94 -5.12
N ALA A 148 -2.01 -14.28 -4.08
CA ALA A 148 -2.46 -14.49 -2.71
C ALA A 148 -3.87 -13.98 -2.42
N LEU A 149 -4.23 -12.85 -3.04
CA LEU A 149 -5.52 -12.18 -2.88
C LEU A 149 -6.52 -12.56 -3.98
N ASN A 150 -6.12 -13.40 -4.94
CA ASN A 150 -6.92 -13.76 -6.10
C ASN A 150 -7.44 -12.54 -6.89
N ILE A 151 -6.55 -11.57 -7.11
CA ILE A 151 -6.82 -10.35 -7.88
C ILE A 151 -6.38 -10.58 -9.32
N ASP A 152 -7.32 -10.45 -10.25
CA ASP A 152 -7.01 -10.58 -11.68
C ASP A 152 -6.38 -9.30 -12.26
N SER A 153 -5.94 -9.38 -13.52
CA SER A 153 -5.33 -8.24 -14.21
C SER A 153 -6.28 -7.05 -14.34
N ALA A 154 -7.56 -7.27 -14.63
CA ALA A 154 -8.54 -6.20 -14.80
C ALA A 154 -8.80 -5.46 -13.49
N GLN A 155 -8.93 -6.20 -12.38
CA GLN A 155 -9.06 -5.65 -11.04
C GLN A 155 -7.80 -4.87 -10.64
N MET A 156 -6.61 -5.43 -10.87
CA MET A 156 -5.34 -4.74 -10.62
C MET A 156 -5.26 -3.41 -11.38
N GLN A 157 -5.64 -3.40 -12.66
CA GLN A 157 -5.70 -2.18 -13.47
C GLN A 157 -6.71 -1.18 -12.91
N ALA A 158 -7.88 -1.64 -12.45
CA ALA A 158 -8.89 -0.78 -11.84
C ALA A 158 -8.39 -0.14 -10.53
N ILE A 159 -7.69 -0.90 -9.68
CA ILE A 159 -7.08 -0.38 -8.45
C ILE A 159 -6.04 0.69 -8.79
N ILE A 160 -5.15 0.42 -9.75
CA ILE A 160 -4.13 1.36 -10.21
C ILE A 160 -4.76 2.61 -10.83
N ALA A 161 -5.85 2.47 -11.60
CA ALA A 161 -6.60 3.59 -12.16
C ALA A 161 -7.31 4.42 -11.08
N GLY A 162 -7.87 3.77 -10.05
CA GLY A 162 -8.47 4.44 -8.89
C GLY A 162 -7.45 5.31 -8.13
N LEU A 163 -6.21 4.85 -7.99
CA LEU A 163 -5.11 5.64 -7.45
C LEU A 163 -4.75 6.87 -8.31
N LYS A 164 -4.98 6.83 -9.62
CA LYS A 164 -4.79 7.97 -10.54
C LYS A 164 -5.92 9.01 -10.40
N GLY A 165 -7.16 8.57 -10.19
CA GLY A 165 -8.35 9.42 -10.11
C GLY A 165 -8.41 10.33 -8.88
N ILE A 166 -7.83 9.91 -7.75
CA ILE A 166 -7.82 10.68 -6.49
C ILE A 166 -7.00 11.99 -6.61
N ARG A 167 -6.10 12.11 -7.59
CA ARG A 167 -5.34 13.34 -7.88
C ARG A 167 -5.95 14.23 -8.98
N GLY A 168 -7.00 13.76 -9.67
CA GLY A 168 -7.59 14.45 -10.83
C GLY A 168 -8.85 15.26 -10.54
N SER A 169 -9.39 15.22 -9.32
CA SER A 169 -10.70 15.79 -8.99
C SER A 169 -10.67 17.11 -8.20
N ASP A 170 -9.54 17.83 -8.17
CA ASP A 170 -9.44 19.12 -7.47
C ASP A 170 -8.89 20.28 -8.33
N ASN A 171 -9.11 20.25 -9.65
CA ASN A 171 -8.81 21.42 -10.48
C ASN A 171 -9.74 21.60 -11.69
N THR A 172 -11.05 21.51 -11.45
CA THR A 172 -12.05 22.14 -12.32
C THR A 172 -12.99 22.96 -11.47
N ASP A 173 -12.49 24.10 -10.99
CA ASP A 173 -13.29 25.31 -10.79
C ASP A 173 -12.37 26.43 -10.31
N LYS A 174 -11.61 27.00 -11.26
CA LYS A 174 -11.31 28.43 -11.28
C LYS A 174 -10.63 28.82 -12.58
N ASP A 175 -11.11 29.96 -13.08
CA ASP A 175 -10.49 30.85 -14.05
C ASP A 175 -10.67 30.54 -15.54
N GLN A 176 -11.74 31.12 -16.08
CA GLN A 176 -11.84 31.81 -17.38
C GLN A 176 -13.24 32.45 -17.41
N SER A 177 -13.48 33.75 -17.55
CA SER A 177 -12.65 34.85 -18.00
C SER A 177 -13.25 36.14 -17.46
N ASN A 178 -12.46 36.91 -16.73
CA ASN A 178 -12.73 38.32 -16.51
C ASN A 178 -11.81 39.08 -17.45
N GLU A 179 -12.28 39.40 -18.66
CA GLU A 179 -11.70 40.41 -19.54
C GLU A 179 -12.63 40.65 -20.74
N ARG A 180 -13.39 41.75 -20.71
CA ARG A 180 -13.23 42.86 -21.67
C ARG A 180 -14.22 43.99 -21.36
N ILE A 181 -13.61 45.16 -21.27
CA ILE A 181 -14.06 46.56 -21.37
C ILE A 181 -15.41 46.74 -22.05
#